data_AF-Q4QMS0-F1
#
_entry.id   AF-Q4QMS0-F1
#
_cell.length_a   1.000
_cell.length_b   1.000
_cell.length_c   1.000
_cell.angle_alpha   90.00
_cell.angle_beta   90.00
_cell.angle_gamma   90.00
#
_symmetry.space_group_name_H-M   'P 1'
#
loop_
_entity.id
_entity.type
_entity.pdbx_description
1 polymer ?
#
loop_
_entity_poly.entity_id
_entity_poly.type
_entity_poly.pdbx_seq_one_letter_code
_entity_poly.pdbx_strand_id
1 'polypeptide(L)'
;MPKKLGIWVRLHYVYPYPHVDDLIPLMADGTLLPYLDIPLQHASPKILKAMKRPGSIDRTLERIKQWREICPDLTLRSTFIVGFPGETEEDFQLLLDFLKEAQLDRVGCFKFSPVEGAPATDMADQVPEDVKEERFHRFMQLQQEISANRLKQKIGKTLDVLVDEIDEDGIIGRSKADAPEVDGLVYVDNLSGINVKVGDVIKVTITNSDEYDLWGSC
;
A
#
# COMPACT_ATOMS: atom_id res chain seq x y z
N MET A 1 4.69 -25.80 20.21
CA MET A 1 4.39 -24.60 19.39
C MET A 1 4.42 -23.41 20.33
N PRO A 2 5.24 -22.37 20.07
CA PRO A 2 5.20 -21.16 20.88
C PRO A 2 3.77 -20.58 20.81
N LYS A 3 3.19 -20.23 21.96
CA LYS A 3 1.86 -19.61 22.04
C LYS A 3 1.85 -18.34 21.19
N LYS A 4 0.94 -18.23 20.21
CA LYS A 4 0.66 -16.95 19.55
C LYS A 4 0.29 -15.95 20.64
N LEU A 5 1.06 -14.87 20.79
CA LEU A 5 0.93 -13.88 21.87
C LEU A 5 -0.37 -13.06 21.79
N GLY A 6 -1.26 -13.33 20.82
CA GLY A 6 -2.48 -12.56 20.59
C GLY A 6 -2.23 -11.15 20.03
N ILE A 7 -0.97 -10.81 19.73
CA ILE A 7 -0.56 -9.50 19.21
C ILE A 7 -0.43 -9.53 17.69
N TRP A 8 -0.67 -8.38 17.07
CA TRP A 8 -0.40 -8.17 15.65
C TRP A 8 1.03 -7.68 15.46
N VAL A 9 1.74 -8.27 14.49
CA VAL A 9 3.10 -7.90 14.10
C VAL A 9 3.08 -7.48 12.64
N ARG A 10 3.43 -6.23 12.35
CA ARG A 10 3.46 -5.63 11.01
C ARG A 10 4.89 -5.21 10.68
N LEU A 11 5.32 -5.44 9.44
CA LEU A 11 6.63 -5.02 8.95
C LEU A 11 6.50 -3.75 8.10
N HIS A 12 7.35 -2.76 8.36
CA HIS A 12 7.43 -1.50 7.61
C HIS A 12 8.80 -1.34 6.97
N TYR A 13 8.87 -0.59 5.87
CA TYR A 13 10.13 -0.25 5.19
C TYR A 13 10.96 -1.48 4.79
N VAL A 14 10.30 -2.50 4.25
CA VAL A 14 10.97 -3.73 3.81
C VAL A 14 11.69 -3.46 2.49
N TYR A 15 13.01 -3.64 2.50
CA TYR A 15 13.78 -3.53 1.26
C TYR A 15 13.52 -4.76 0.37
N PRO A 16 13.32 -4.61 -0.96
CA PRO A 16 12.88 -5.67 -1.87
C PRO A 16 13.94 -6.74 -2.21
N TYR A 17 14.65 -7.26 -1.21
CA TYR A 17 15.60 -8.34 -1.39
C TYR A 17 14.89 -9.68 -1.72
N PRO A 18 15.61 -10.67 -2.28
CA PRO A 18 15.03 -11.98 -2.57
C PRO A 18 14.41 -12.68 -1.35
N HIS A 19 15.02 -12.55 -0.17
CA HIS A 19 14.53 -13.20 1.07
C HIS A 19 13.18 -12.67 1.58
N VAL A 20 12.63 -11.60 1.00
CA VAL A 20 11.26 -11.16 1.31
C VAL A 20 10.24 -12.25 0.96
N ASP A 21 10.54 -13.09 -0.03
CA ASP A 21 9.67 -14.19 -0.45
C ASP A 21 9.41 -15.18 0.70
N ASP A 22 10.40 -15.36 1.60
CA ASP A 22 10.31 -16.24 2.76
C ASP A 22 9.35 -15.72 3.85
N LEU A 23 8.95 -14.44 3.79
CA LEU A 23 8.00 -13.83 4.73
C LEU A 23 6.54 -14.15 4.37
N ILE A 24 6.25 -14.40 3.09
CA ILE A 24 4.88 -14.54 2.60
C ILE A 24 4.15 -15.76 3.21
N PRO A 25 4.79 -16.94 3.37
CA PRO A 25 4.17 -18.06 4.08
C PRO A 25 3.84 -17.74 5.54
N LEU A 26 4.69 -16.96 6.23
CA LEU A 26 4.47 -16.53 7.62
C LEU A 26 3.31 -15.52 7.75
N MET A 27 3.06 -14.76 6.69
CA MET A 27 1.87 -13.90 6.58
C MET A 27 0.61 -14.73 6.34
N ALA A 28 0.69 -15.73 5.45
CA ALA A 28 -0.42 -16.61 5.13
C ALA A 28 -0.88 -17.47 6.33
N ASP A 29 0.04 -17.93 7.19
CA ASP A 29 -0.31 -18.70 8.41
C ASP A 29 -0.70 -17.82 9.61
N GLY A 30 -0.66 -16.49 9.44
CA GLY A 30 -1.00 -15.49 10.44
C GLY A 30 -0.02 -15.41 11.61
N THR A 31 1.26 -15.73 11.39
CA THR A 31 2.36 -15.39 12.31
C THR A 31 2.73 -13.92 12.20
N LEU A 32 2.69 -13.37 10.98
CA LEU A 32 2.80 -11.94 10.67
C LEU A 32 1.48 -11.43 10.08
N LEU A 33 1.22 -10.14 10.21
CA LEU A 33 0.12 -9.54 9.44
C LEU A 33 0.44 -9.60 7.94
N PRO A 34 -0.56 -9.88 7.09
CA PRO A 34 -0.40 -9.93 5.63
C PRO A 34 -0.31 -8.53 5.04
N TYR A 35 0.76 -7.83 5.38
CA TYR A 35 1.03 -6.46 4.98
C TYR A 35 2.51 -6.28 4.72
N LEU A 36 2.82 -5.75 3.55
CA LEU A 36 4.18 -5.60 3.08
C LEU A 36 4.37 -4.23 2.44
N ASP A 37 5.16 -3.39 3.11
CA ASP A 37 5.51 -2.04 2.66
C ASP A 37 6.89 -2.06 2.00
N ILE A 38 6.90 -1.99 0.66
CA ILE A 38 8.09 -2.06 -0.18
C ILE A 38 8.17 -0.81 -1.04
N PRO A 39 9.12 0.10 -0.80
CA PRO A 39 9.26 1.30 -1.62
C PRO A 39 9.90 0.94 -2.96
N LEU A 40 9.10 0.84 -4.03
CA LEU A 40 9.58 0.52 -5.38
C LEU A 40 10.21 1.71 -6.12
N GLN A 41 9.80 2.94 -5.79
CA GLN A 41 10.24 4.22 -6.35
C GLN A 41 9.85 4.49 -7.81
N HIS A 42 10.07 3.57 -8.73
CA HIS A 42 9.66 3.69 -10.13
C HIS A 42 9.53 2.31 -10.78
N ALA A 43 8.97 2.24 -11.98
CA ALA A 43 8.91 1.01 -12.80
C ALA A 43 9.63 1.11 -14.15
N SER A 44 10.39 2.19 -14.41
CA SER A 44 11.20 2.28 -15.63
C SER A 44 12.60 1.75 -15.32
N PRO A 45 13.13 0.76 -16.07
CA PRO A 45 14.49 0.28 -15.87
C PRO A 45 15.54 1.39 -16.00
N LYS A 46 15.32 2.34 -16.92
CA LYS A 46 16.20 3.50 -17.12
C LYS A 46 16.22 4.37 -15.87
N ILE A 47 15.04 4.74 -15.36
CA ILE A 47 14.92 5.62 -14.19
C ILE A 47 15.39 4.92 -12.91
N LEU A 48 15.04 3.65 -12.70
CA LEU A 48 15.55 2.90 -11.54
C LEU A 48 17.08 2.77 -11.54
N LYS A 49 17.68 2.55 -12.71
CA LYS A 49 19.14 2.54 -12.83
C LYS A 49 19.73 3.89 -12.45
N ALA A 50 19.13 5.00 -12.88
CA ALA A 50 19.54 6.35 -12.50
C ALA A 50 19.36 6.62 -10.99
N MET A 51 18.30 6.07 -10.38
CA MET A 51 18.07 6.08 -8.93
C MET A 51 19.00 5.14 -8.13
N LYS A 52 19.98 4.48 -8.79
CA LYS A 52 20.88 3.48 -8.19
C LYS A 52 20.13 2.31 -7.55
N ARG A 53 19.05 1.86 -8.18
CA ARG A 53 18.28 0.67 -7.80
C ARG A 53 18.49 -0.44 -8.83
N PRO A 54 19.62 -1.18 -8.74
CA PRO A 54 19.88 -2.31 -9.62
C PRO A 54 18.98 -3.48 -9.22
N GLY A 55 17.74 -3.51 -9.73
CA GLY A 55 16.78 -4.57 -9.49
C GLY A 55 15.88 -4.75 -10.71
N SER A 56 15.65 -6.00 -11.11
CA SER A 56 14.81 -6.33 -12.24
C SER A 56 13.34 -6.02 -11.94
N ILE A 57 12.86 -4.84 -12.35
CA ILE A 57 11.40 -4.59 -12.49
C ILE A 57 10.75 -5.73 -13.25
N ASP A 58 11.45 -6.29 -14.24
CA ASP A 58 11.03 -7.41 -15.09
C ASP A 58 10.51 -8.62 -14.29
N ARG A 59 10.87 -8.77 -13.02
CA ARG A 59 10.35 -9.84 -12.13
C ARG A 59 9.47 -9.35 -11.00
N THR A 60 9.33 -8.05 -10.78
CA THR A 60 8.52 -7.52 -9.66
C THR A 60 7.06 -7.89 -9.83
N LEU A 61 6.50 -7.77 -11.04
CA LEU A 61 5.11 -8.16 -11.31
C LEU A 61 4.87 -9.66 -11.09
N GLU A 62 5.79 -10.49 -11.58
CA GLU A 62 5.75 -11.94 -11.38
C GLU A 62 5.80 -12.29 -9.88
N ARG A 63 6.70 -11.64 -9.12
CA ARG A 63 6.79 -11.82 -7.66
C ARG A 63 5.52 -11.39 -6.94
N ILE A 64 4.96 -10.23 -7.27
CA ILE A 64 3.69 -9.76 -6.70
C ILE A 64 2.58 -10.78 -6.92
N LYS A 65 2.50 -11.33 -8.14
CA LYS A 65 1.53 -12.37 -8.48
C LYS A 65 1.73 -13.62 -7.62
N GLN A 66 2.95 -14.14 -7.56
CA GLN A 66 3.29 -15.31 -6.73
C GLN A 66 2.97 -15.08 -5.25
N TRP A 67 3.29 -13.90 -4.72
CA TRP A 67 2.98 -13.56 -3.33
C TRP A 67 1.49 -13.59 -3.04
N ARG A 68 0.66 -13.08 -3.96
CA ARG A 68 -0.80 -13.11 -3.84
C ARG A 68 -1.39 -14.51 -4.01
N GLU A 69 -0.75 -15.39 -4.77
CA GLU A 69 -1.12 -16.80 -4.83
C GLU A 69 -0.88 -17.51 -3.50
N ILE A 70 0.22 -17.19 -2.81
CA ILE A 70 0.57 -17.76 -1.49
C ILE A 70 -0.28 -17.14 -0.37
N CYS A 71 -0.47 -15.82 -0.40
CA CYS A 71 -1.20 -15.05 0.60
C CYS A 71 -2.25 -14.15 -0.09
N PRO A 72 -3.47 -14.66 -0.34
CA PRO A 72 -4.52 -13.91 -1.04
C PRO A 72 -4.97 -12.62 -0.34
N ASP A 73 -4.84 -12.58 0.99
CA ASP A 73 -5.17 -11.42 1.83
C ASP A 73 -4.02 -10.40 1.95
N LEU A 74 -2.91 -10.61 1.23
CA LEU A 74 -1.74 -9.73 1.25
C LEU A 74 -2.08 -8.33 0.78
N THR A 75 -1.84 -7.37 1.67
CA THR A 75 -1.86 -5.94 1.37
C THR A 75 -0.45 -5.50 0.97
N LEU A 76 -0.31 -4.95 -0.23
CA LEU A 76 0.94 -4.40 -0.74
C LEU A 76 0.90 -2.87 -0.69
N ARG A 77 1.85 -2.30 0.05
CA ARG A 77 2.10 -0.86 0.08
C ARG A 77 3.39 -0.52 -0.65
N SER A 78 3.37 0.56 -1.42
CA SER A 78 4.57 1.08 -2.08
C SER A 78 4.58 2.60 -2.11
N THR A 79 5.72 3.16 -2.49
CA THR A 79 5.93 4.58 -2.72
C THR A 79 6.66 4.78 -4.03
N PHE A 80 6.24 5.78 -4.80
CA PHE A 80 6.81 6.14 -6.09
C PHE A 80 7.18 7.61 -6.17
N ILE A 81 8.11 7.92 -7.06
CA ILE A 81 8.55 9.27 -7.37
C ILE A 81 8.32 9.52 -8.86
N VAL A 82 7.64 10.62 -9.21
CA VAL A 82 7.46 11.10 -10.58
C VAL A 82 8.28 12.36 -10.83
N GLY A 83 8.63 12.61 -12.07
CA GLY A 83 9.43 13.77 -12.46
C GLY A 83 10.91 13.64 -12.10
N PHE A 84 11.41 12.41 -11.95
CA PHE A 84 12.84 12.20 -11.69
C PHE A 84 13.67 12.72 -12.88
N PRO A 85 14.88 13.29 -12.68
CA PRO A 85 15.69 13.81 -13.76
C PRO A 85 15.94 12.75 -14.85
N GLY A 86 15.59 13.08 -16.10
CA GLY A 86 15.65 12.19 -17.27
C GLY A 86 14.40 11.36 -17.54
N GLU A 87 13.33 11.50 -16.74
CA GLU A 87 12.04 10.82 -16.93
C GLU A 87 11.26 11.36 -18.13
N THR A 88 11.07 10.50 -19.14
CA THR A 88 10.29 10.82 -20.34
C THR A 88 8.83 10.38 -20.19
N GLU A 89 7.98 10.78 -21.13
CA GLU A 89 6.58 10.31 -21.14
C GLU A 89 6.49 8.78 -21.30
N GLU A 90 7.40 8.17 -22.04
CA GLU A 90 7.47 6.71 -22.18
C GLU A 90 7.78 6.02 -20.83
N ASP A 91 8.72 6.57 -20.04
CA ASP A 91 9.02 6.04 -18.70
C ASP A 91 7.81 6.16 -17.77
N PHE A 92 7.11 7.30 -17.84
CA PHE A 92 5.93 7.55 -17.03
C PHE A 92 4.79 6.61 -17.44
N GLN A 93 4.60 6.36 -18.73
CA GLN A 93 3.60 5.42 -19.21
C GLN A 93 3.88 3.98 -18.74
N LEU A 94 5.15 3.54 -18.77
CA LEU A 94 5.56 2.25 -18.18
C LEU A 94 5.21 2.16 -16.69
N LEU A 95 5.33 3.27 -15.95
CA LEU A 95 4.95 3.33 -14.54
C LEU A 95 3.43 3.19 -14.34
N LEU A 96 2.61 3.86 -15.15
CA LEU A 96 1.15 3.73 -15.10
C LEU A 96 0.70 2.31 -15.46
N ASP A 97 1.31 1.71 -16.48
CA ASP A 97 0.97 0.34 -16.88
C ASP A 97 1.41 -0.69 -15.83
N PHE A 98 2.55 -0.48 -15.20
CA PHE A 98 2.96 -1.27 -14.04
C PHE A 98 1.92 -1.21 -12.90
N LEU A 99 1.40 -0.03 -12.56
CA LEU A 99 0.37 0.09 -11.51
C LEU A 99 -0.89 -0.70 -11.86
N LYS A 100 -1.36 -0.59 -13.11
CA LYS A 100 -2.53 -1.33 -13.60
C LYS A 100 -2.34 -2.83 -13.49
N GLU A 101 -1.15 -3.35 -13.74
CA GLU A 101 -0.90 -4.79 -13.65
C GLU A 101 -0.66 -5.24 -12.19
N ALA A 102 0.13 -4.48 -11.44
CA ALA A 102 0.47 -4.79 -10.05
C ALA A 102 -0.74 -4.73 -9.11
N GLN A 103 -1.72 -3.86 -9.41
CA GLN A 103 -2.95 -3.70 -8.62
C GLN A 103 -2.64 -3.47 -7.12
N LEU A 104 -1.69 -2.59 -6.80
CA LEU A 104 -1.22 -2.36 -5.43
C LEU A 104 -2.32 -1.76 -4.55
N ASP A 105 -2.33 -2.17 -3.28
CA ASP A 105 -3.42 -1.83 -2.35
C ASP A 105 -3.30 -0.41 -1.81
N ARG A 106 -2.09 0.02 -1.44
CA ARG A 106 -1.80 1.33 -0.87
C ARG A 106 -0.58 1.92 -1.56
N VAL A 107 -0.69 3.14 -2.10
CA VAL A 107 0.45 3.74 -2.81
C VAL A 107 0.53 5.23 -2.52
N GLY A 108 1.72 5.67 -2.13
CA GLY A 108 2.11 7.08 -2.13
C GLY A 108 2.84 7.46 -3.42
N CYS A 109 2.60 8.68 -3.90
CA CYS A 109 3.37 9.29 -4.98
C CYS A 109 3.96 10.60 -4.50
N PHE A 110 5.19 10.90 -4.92
CA PHE A 110 5.85 12.16 -4.62
C PHE A 110 6.44 12.74 -5.90
N LYS A 111 6.36 14.05 -6.07
CA LYS A 111 7.14 14.73 -7.11
C LYS A 111 8.61 14.74 -6.69
N PHE A 112 9.51 14.50 -7.63
CA PHE A 112 10.93 14.67 -7.39
C PHE A 112 11.22 16.12 -6.99
N SER A 113 11.82 16.28 -5.82
CA SER A 113 12.32 17.55 -5.31
C SER A 113 13.84 17.45 -5.12
N PRO A 114 14.62 18.40 -5.65
CA PRO A 114 16.07 18.41 -5.45
C PRO A 114 16.40 18.58 -3.97
N VAL A 115 17.35 17.77 -3.50
CA VAL A 115 17.90 17.84 -2.13
C VAL A 115 19.38 18.21 -2.22
N GLU A 116 19.82 19.14 -1.38
CA GLU A 116 21.22 19.56 -1.36
C GLU A 116 22.15 18.35 -1.13
N GLY A 117 23.19 18.23 -1.95
CA GLY A 117 24.16 17.13 -1.90
C GLY A 117 23.69 15.80 -2.50
N ALA A 118 22.46 15.70 -3.02
CA ALA A 118 21.99 14.51 -3.72
C ALA A 118 22.46 14.52 -5.19
N PRO A 119 23.06 13.44 -5.73
CA PRO A 119 23.52 13.40 -7.13
C PRO A 119 22.43 13.67 -8.17
N ALA A 120 21.17 13.38 -7.84
CA ALA A 120 20.04 13.63 -8.73
C ALA A 120 19.78 15.14 -8.92
N THR A 121 20.14 15.98 -7.95
CA THR A 121 19.99 17.44 -8.03
C THR A 121 20.86 18.04 -9.13
N ASP A 122 22.06 17.47 -9.34
CA ASP A 122 23.03 17.97 -10.31
C ASP A 122 22.87 17.36 -11.71
N MET A 123 21.85 16.51 -11.92
CA MET A 123 21.57 15.94 -13.24
C MET A 123 21.02 17.03 -14.19
N ALA A 124 21.53 17.08 -15.43
CA ALA A 124 21.18 18.11 -16.39
C ALA A 124 19.71 18.03 -16.87
N ASP A 125 19.16 16.83 -16.95
CA ASP A 125 17.85 16.55 -17.56
C ASP A 125 16.70 16.71 -16.54
N GLN A 126 16.66 17.84 -15.83
CA GLN A 126 15.57 18.12 -14.87
C GLN A 126 14.22 18.20 -15.59
N VAL A 127 13.20 17.56 -15.02
CA VAL A 127 11.83 17.64 -15.54
C VAL A 127 11.17 18.96 -15.09
N PRO A 128 10.51 19.71 -15.99
CA PRO A 128 9.76 20.92 -15.63
C PRO A 128 8.67 20.66 -14.58
N GLU A 129 8.42 21.61 -13.68
CA GLU A 129 7.52 21.43 -12.54
C GLU A 129 6.05 21.21 -12.97
N ASP A 130 5.60 21.86 -14.04
CA ASP A 130 4.28 21.66 -14.62
C ASP A 130 4.08 20.22 -15.13
N VAL A 131 5.12 19.63 -15.73
CA VAL A 131 5.12 18.21 -16.12
C VAL A 131 5.10 17.30 -14.90
N LYS A 132 5.83 17.64 -13.82
CA LYS A 132 5.78 16.83 -12.57
C LYS A 132 4.39 16.85 -11.94
N GLU A 133 3.74 18.01 -11.93
CA GLU A 133 2.38 18.18 -11.40
C GLU A 133 1.36 17.38 -12.22
N GLU A 134 1.43 17.48 -13.54
CA GLU A 134 0.56 16.75 -14.46
C GLU A 134 0.72 15.22 -14.28
N ARG A 135 1.96 14.73 -14.21
CA ARG A 135 2.24 13.31 -13.93
C ARG A 135 1.77 12.88 -12.55
N PHE A 136 1.99 13.70 -11.52
CA PHE A 136 1.51 13.40 -10.16
C PHE A 136 0.00 13.22 -10.14
N HIS A 137 -0.77 14.12 -10.76
CA HIS A 137 -2.22 14.00 -10.81
C HIS A 137 -2.68 12.78 -11.60
N ARG A 138 -2.12 12.51 -12.79
CA ARG A 138 -2.45 11.30 -13.58
C ARG A 138 -2.17 10.02 -12.81
N PHE A 139 -1.02 9.97 -12.13
CA PHE A 139 -0.65 8.83 -11.31
C PHE A 139 -1.63 8.63 -10.15
N MET A 140 -1.91 9.69 -9.39
CA MET A 140 -2.79 9.60 -8.22
C MET A 140 -4.22 9.28 -8.60
N GLN A 141 -4.72 9.81 -9.72
CA GLN A 141 -6.04 9.46 -10.24
C GLN A 141 -6.14 7.96 -10.57
N LEU A 142 -5.17 7.42 -11.30
CA LEU A 142 -5.15 5.98 -11.61
C LEU A 142 -5.07 5.14 -10.33
N GLN A 143 -4.21 5.51 -9.39
CA GLN A 143 -4.07 4.78 -8.14
C GLN A 143 -5.35 4.82 -7.29
N GLN A 144 -6.04 5.96 -7.29
CA GLN A 144 -7.32 6.12 -6.59
C GLN A 144 -8.36 5.11 -7.13
N GLU A 145 -8.45 4.96 -8.45
CA GLU A 145 -9.31 3.95 -9.09
C GLU A 145 -8.92 2.52 -8.68
N ILE A 146 -7.63 2.21 -8.62
CA ILE A 146 -7.13 0.89 -8.18
C ILE A 146 -7.51 0.64 -6.71
N SER A 147 -7.24 1.61 -5.83
CA SER A 147 -7.53 1.51 -4.39
C SER A 147 -9.02 1.29 -4.13
N ALA A 148 -9.89 2.08 -4.77
CA ALA A 148 -11.34 1.93 -4.67
C ALA A 148 -11.79 0.53 -5.11
N ASN A 149 -11.26 0.01 -6.23
CA ASN A 149 -11.60 -1.32 -6.72
C ASN A 149 -11.11 -2.44 -5.79
N ARG A 150 -9.94 -2.28 -5.16
CA ARG A 150 -9.41 -3.23 -4.16
C ARG A 150 -10.25 -3.24 -2.88
N LEU A 151 -10.65 -2.07 -2.38
CA LEU A 151 -11.49 -1.95 -1.19
C LEU A 151 -12.92 -2.45 -1.43
N LYS A 152 -13.48 -2.19 -2.62
CA LYS A 152 -14.80 -2.71 -3.01
C LYS A 152 -14.89 -4.25 -2.93
N GLN A 153 -13.79 -4.95 -3.18
CA GLN A 153 -13.72 -6.42 -3.03
C GLN A 153 -13.83 -6.90 -1.58
N LYS A 154 -13.75 -6.00 -0.60
CA LYS A 154 -13.94 -6.29 0.83
C LYS A 154 -15.40 -6.19 1.26
N ILE A 155 -16.26 -5.52 0.49
CA ILE A 155 -17.70 -5.42 0.79
C ILE A 155 -18.31 -6.84 0.86
N GLY A 156 -19.08 -7.10 1.91
CA GLY A 156 -19.68 -8.39 2.23
C GLY A 156 -18.76 -9.37 2.99
N LYS A 157 -17.48 -9.04 3.16
CA LYS A 157 -16.55 -9.84 3.98
C LYS A 157 -16.58 -9.40 5.44
N THR A 158 -16.33 -10.34 6.34
CA THR A 158 -16.11 -10.05 7.76
C THR A 158 -14.61 -9.94 8.05
N LEU A 159 -14.16 -8.78 8.53
CA LEU A 159 -12.76 -8.50 8.85
C LEU A 159 -12.55 -8.45 10.37
N ASP A 160 -11.33 -8.75 10.81
CA ASP A 160 -10.86 -8.40 12.14
C ASP A 160 -10.46 -6.91 12.15
N VAL A 161 -11.08 -6.12 13.03
CA VAL A 161 -10.84 -4.68 13.19
C VAL A 161 -10.36 -4.42 14.60
N LEU A 162 -9.17 -3.83 14.72
CA LEU A 162 -8.64 -3.33 15.98
C LEU A 162 -9.27 -1.97 16.24
N VAL A 163 -9.90 -1.80 17.40
CA VAL A 163 -10.55 -0.56 17.82
C VAL A 163 -9.51 0.42 18.32
N ASP A 164 -9.40 1.56 17.65
CA ASP A 164 -8.47 2.64 18.01
C ASP A 164 -9.19 3.74 18.80
N GLU A 165 -10.42 4.06 18.43
CA GLU A 165 -11.21 5.13 19.03
C GLU A 165 -12.71 4.78 19.09
N ILE A 166 -13.40 5.33 20.08
CA ILE A 166 -14.86 5.25 20.22
C ILE A 166 -15.33 6.66 20.59
N ASP A 167 -16.16 7.24 19.74
CA ASP A 167 -16.70 8.59 19.90
C ASP A 167 -18.24 8.59 19.86
N GLU A 168 -18.84 9.77 19.67
CA GLU A 168 -20.29 9.92 19.59
C GLU A 168 -20.90 9.40 18.28
N ASP A 169 -20.09 9.30 17.22
CA ASP A 169 -20.51 8.88 15.88
C ASP A 169 -20.32 7.37 15.66
N GLY A 170 -19.47 6.71 16.45
CA GLY A 170 -19.37 5.25 16.49
C GLY A 170 -18.01 4.72 16.92
N ILE A 171 -17.60 3.63 16.29
CA ILE A 171 -16.31 2.99 16.52
C ILE A 171 -15.41 3.26 15.32
N ILE A 172 -14.18 3.71 15.57
CA ILE A 172 -13.14 3.89 14.56
C ILE A 172 -12.02 2.88 14.85
N GLY A 173 -11.62 2.15 13.81
CA GLY A 173 -10.56 1.18 13.94
C GLY A 173 -9.82 0.93 12.64
N ARG A 174 -8.98 -0.11 12.66
CA ARG A 174 -8.15 -0.50 11.51
C ARG A 174 -8.19 -2.00 11.31
N SER A 175 -8.19 -2.41 10.05
CA SER A 175 -8.06 -3.83 9.72
C SER A 175 -6.60 -4.26 9.72
N LYS A 176 -6.36 -5.56 9.55
CA LYS A 176 -4.99 -6.09 9.32
C LYS A 176 -4.33 -5.46 8.10
N ALA A 177 -5.08 -4.89 7.16
CA ALA A 177 -4.54 -4.23 5.97
C ALA A 177 -4.03 -2.80 6.23
N ASP A 178 -4.31 -2.21 7.41
CA ASP A 178 -4.15 -0.77 7.59
C ASP A 178 -3.12 -0.44 8.68
N ALA A 179 -2.05 0.26 8.28
CA ALA A 179 -1.07 0.81 9.21
C ALA A 179 -1.60 2.10 9.88
N PRO A 180 -1.21 2.38 11.13
CA PRO A 180 -1.67 3.56 11.85
C PRO A 180 -1.21 4.83 11.14
N GLU A 181 -2.07 5.86 11.14
CA GLU A 181 -1.82 7.23 10.63
C GLU A 181 -1.56 7.37 9.11
N VAL A 182 -1.21 6.30 8.41
CA VAL A 182 -0.75 6.35 7.01
C VAL A 182 -1.67 5.67 6.01
N ASP A 183 -2.50 4.73 6.46
CA ASP A 183 -3.49 4.03 5.64
C ASP A 183 -4.91 4.38 6.11
N GLY A 184 -5.92 3.80 5.47
CA GLY A 184 -7.32 4.11 5.76
C GLY A 184 -7.86 3.53 7.06
N LEU A 185 -9.06 3.96 7.41
CA LEU A 185 -9.79 3.60 8.61
C LEU A 185 -10.97 2.68 8.28
N VAL A 186 -11.47 2.01 9.33
CA VAL A 186 -12.73 1.29 9.31
C VAL A 186 -13.67 1.94 10.31
N TYR A 187 -14.75 2.52 9.78
CA TYR A 187 -15.84 3.08 10.58
C TYR A 187 -16.89 2.02 10.82
N VAL A 188 -17.33 1.86 12.07
CA VAL A 188 -18.13 0.71 12.50
C VAL A 188 -19.34 1.13 13.31
N ASP A 189 -20.51 0.72 12.83
CA ASP A 189 -21.76 0.80 13.57
C ASP A 189 -21.91 -0.43 14.49
N ASN A 190 -22.05 -0.20 15.81
CA ASN A 190 -22.23 -1.27 16.81
C ASN A 190 -23.72 -1.68 16.92
N LEU A 191 -24.22 -2.40 15.93
CA LEU A 191 -25.61 -2.83 15.85
C LEU A 191 -25.92 -4.00 16.79
N SER A 192 -24.93 -4.81 17.15
CA SER A 192 -25.07 -5.91 18.10
C SER A 192 -25.14 -5.48 19.56
N GLY A 193 -24.78 -4.23 19.88
CA GLY A 193 -24.80 -3.68 21.23
C GLY A 193 -23.77 -4.34 22.15
N ILE A 194 -22.72 -4.95 21.58
CA ILE A 194 -21.63 -5.51 22.37
C ILE A 194 -20.88 -4.40 23.10
N ASN A 195 -20.40 -4.69 24.31
CA ASN A 195 -19.57 -3.75 25.04
C ASN A 195 -18.15 -3.78 24.46
N VAL A 196 -17.76 -2.72 23.73
CA VAL A 196 -16.47 -2.61 23.03
C VAL A 196 -15.59 -1.59 23.75
N LYS A 197 -14.29 -1.85 23.81
CA LYS A 197 -13.28 -0.92 24.32
C LYS A 197 -12.16 -0.72 23.30
N VAL A 198 -11.49 0.43 23.40
CA VAL A 198 -10.24 0.68 22.68
C VAL A 198 -9.23 -0.43 22.98
N GLY A 199 -8.60 -0.95 21.93
CA GLY A 199 -7.67 -2.09 21.97
C GLY A 199 -8.33 -3.45 21.73
N ASP A 200 -9.66 -3.54 21.72
CA ASP A 200 -10.35 -4.78 21.35
C ASP A 200 -10.22 -5.07 19.86
N VAL A 201 -10.18 -6.35 19.50
CA VAL A 201 -10.31 -6.80 18.11
C VAL A 201 -11.70 -7.38 17.90
N ILE A 202 -12.50 -6.70 17.08
CA ILE A 202 -13.90 -7.08 16.80
C ILE A 202 -14.06 -7.60 15.37
N LYS A 203 -15.10 -8.40 15.15
CA LYS A 203 -15.50 -8.89 13.83
C LYS A 203 -16.46 -7.88 13.21
N VAL A 204 -16.10 -7.31 12.07
CA VAL A 204 -16.90 -6.29 11.37
C VAL A 204 -17.24 -6.79 9.99
N THR A 205 -18.53 -6.79 9.64
CA THR A 205 -18.96 -7.07 8.27
C THR A 205 -18.95 -5.77 7.48
N ILE A 206 -18.13 -5.72 6.44
CA ILE A 206 -17.97 -4.52 5.60
C ILE A 206 -19.20 -4.36 4.71
N THR A 207 -19.83 -3.20 4.77
CA THR A 207 -21.05 -2.88 4.02
C THR A 207 -20.79 -1.85 2.92
N ASN A 208 -19.76 -1.01 3.07
CA ASN A 208 -19.40 -0.01 2.08
C ASN A 208 -17.90 0.30 2.08
N SER A 209 -17.43 0.95 1.02
CA SER A 209 -16.06 1.44 0.88
C SER A 209 -16.03 2.67 -0.03
N ASP A 210 -15.07 3.55 0.19
CA ASP A 210 -14.71 4.60 -0.75
C ASP A 210 -13.31 4.32 -1.34
N GLU A 211 -12.59 5.34 -1.76
CA GLU A 211 -11.25 5.20 -2.31
C GLU A 211 -10.20 4.73 -1.30
N TYR A 212 -10.37 4.99 0.01
CA TYR A 212 -9.34 4.71 1.02
C TYR A 212 -9.84 4.04 2.30
N ASP A 213 -11.11 4.23 2.65
CA ASP A 213 -11.73 3.83 3.91
C ASP A 213 -12.83 2.77 3.70
N LEU A 214 -13.19 2.13 4.82
CA LEU A 214 -14.24 1.10 4.88
C LEU A 214 -15.29 1.48 5.90
N TRP A 215 -16.52 1.06 5.64
CA TRP A 215 -17.63 1.13 6.58
C TRP A 215 -18.22 -0.26 6.77
N GLY A 216 -18.64 -0.54 7.99
CA GLY A 216 -19.27 -1.82 8.32
C GLY A 216 -20.03 -1.77 9.62
N SER A 217 -20.51 -2.94 10.02
CA SER A 217 -21.19 -3.10 11.30
C SER A 217 -20.80 -4.40 11.98
N CYS A 218 -20.93 -4.38 13.31
CA CYS A 218 -20.75 -5.54 14.17
C CYS A 218 -22.01 -5.81 15.00
#